data_AF-A0A545BA67-F1
#
_entry.id   AF-A0A545BA67-F1
#
_cell.length_a   1.000
_cell.length_b   1.000
_cell.length_c   1.000
_cell.angle_alpha   90.00
_cell.angle_beta   90.00
_cell.angle_gamma   90.00
#
_symmetry.space_group_name_H-M   'P 1'
#
loop_
_entity.id
_entity.type
_entity.pdbx_description
1 polymer ?
#
loop_
_entity_poly.entity_id
_entity_poly.type
_entity_poly.pdbx_seq_one_letter_code
_entity_poly.pdbx_strand_id
1 'polypeptide(L)'
;PGGRFQEYWSGYSFGELNQSAETRRALLDRLIPRLAIADRCTLEGRFLHVKGERHTYKIHLRSGNILMTPNDQYLCIVPKSAPTYPQTGYLPYEGDRTLAVILSKAMMLAKDTGITDPTILSQL
;
A
#
# COMPACT_ATOMS: atom_id res chain seq x y z
N PRO A 1 -6.59 -25.24 -13.25
CA PRO A 1 -6.61 -24.03 -14.10
C PRO A 1 -6.28 -22.76 -13.29
N GLY A 2 -5.01 -22.31 -13.23
CA GLY A 2 -4.67 -21.17 -12.34
C GLY A 2 -3.31 -20.48 -12.53
N GLY A 3 -2.29 -21.13 -13.11
CA GLY A 3 -0.93 -20.56 -13.15
C GLY A 3 -0.73 -19.38 -14.11
N ARG A 4 -1.33 -19.42 -15.31
CA ARG A 4 -1.07 -18.41 -16.36
C ARG A 4 -1.62 -17.02 -16.06
N PHE A 5 -2.65 -16.91 -15.22
CA PHE A 5 -3.17 -15.62 -14.77
C PHE A 5 -2.33 -15.03 -13.64
N GLN A 6 -1.78 -15.83 -12.72
CA GLN A 6 -0.96 -15.32 -11.62
C GLN A 6 0.33 -14.66 -12.12
N GLU A 7 1.02 -15.26 -13.09
CA GLU A 7 2.26 -14.70 -13.64
C GLU A 7 2.01 -13.42 -14.46
N TYR A 8 0.95 -13.38 -15.29
CA TYR A 8 0.59 -12.18 -16.04
C TYR A 8 0.13 -11.02 -15.13
N TRP A 9 -0.63 -11.33 -14.07
CA TRP A 9 -0.99 -10.36 -13.04
C TRP A 9 0.23 -9.86 -12.28
N SER A 10 1.21 -10.73 -11.97
CA SER A 10 2.42 -10.33 -11.23
C SER A 10 3.25 -9.28 -11.99
N GLY A 11 3.40 -9.42 -13.31
CA GLY A 11 4.18 -8.49 -14.14
C GLY A 11 3.57 -7.09 -14.26
N TYR A 12 2.24 -6.98 -14.37
CA TYR A 12 1.56 -5.68 -14.44
C TYR A 12 1.28 -5.08 -13.05
N SER A 13 1.03 -5.93 -12.04
CA SER A 13 0.69 -5.51 -10.67
C SER A 13 1.90 -5.08 -9.86
N PHE A 14 3.09 -5.62 -10.15
CA PHE A 14 4.33 -5.37 -9.41
C PHE A 14 5.52 -5.03 -10.32
N GLY A 15 5.28 -4.60 -11.57
CA GLY A 15 6.34 -4.21 -12.50
C GLY A 15 7.04 -2.90 -12.12
N GLU A 16 8.04 -2.52 -12.91
CA GLU A 16 8.90 -1.35 -12.67
C GLU A 16 8.13 -0.03 -12.43
N LEU A 17 8.77 0.85 -11.67
CA LEU A 17 8.27 2.20 -11.41
C LEU A 17 8.27 3.00 -12.72
N ASN A 18 7.13 3.61 -13.03
CA ASN A 18 7.09 4.65 -14.04
C ASN A 18 7.43 6.00 -13.40
N GLN A 19 7.58 7.05 -14.21
CA GLN A 19 7.94 8.39 -13.73
C GLN A 19 7.01 8.90 -12.60
N SER A 20 5.72 8.58 -12.66
CA SER A 20 4.77 8.91 -11.60
C SER A 20 5.06 8.18 -10.29
N ALA A 21 5.46 6.91 -10.36
CA ALA A 21 5.76 6.11 -9.18
C ALA A 21 7.12 6.48 -8.54
N GLU A 22 8.08 6.95 -9.33
CA GLU A 22 9.32 7.55 -8.81
C GLU A 22 9.07 8.86 -8.07
N THR A 23 8.25 9.76 -8.63
CA THR A 23 7.80 10.97 -7.92
C THR A 23 7.11 10.61 -6.61
N ARG A 24 6.26 9.57 -6.63
CA ARG A 24 5.58 9.07 -5.44
C ARG A 24 6.55 8.54 -4.39
N ARG A 25 7.58 7.81 -4.80
CA ARG A 25 8.65 7.34 -3.91
C ARG A 25 9.33 8.52 -3.21
N ALA A 26 9.73 9.54 -3.98
CA ALA A 26 10.37 10.74 -3.43
C ALA A 26 9.46 11.52 -2.46
N LEU A 27 8.16 11.55 -2.72
CA LEU A 27 7.19 12.16 -1.79
C LEU A 27 7.04 11.33 -0.52
N LEU A 28 6.89 10.01 -0.63
CA LEU A 28 6.79 9.12 0.52
C LEU A 28 8.01 9.21 1.42
N ASP A 29 9.20 9.31 0.84
CA ASP A 29 10.47 9.47 1.57
C ASP A 29 10.46 10.72 2.47
N ARG A 30 9.81 11.80 2.03
CA ARG A 30 9.65 13.04 2.80
C ARG A 30 8.47 13.00 3.78
N LEU A 31 7.40 12.29 3.44
CA LEU A 31 6.17 12.25 4.23
C LEU A 31 6.25 11.26 5.40
N ILE A 32 6.72 10.04 5.15
CA ILE A 32 6.73 8.94 6.13
C ILE A 32 7.40 9.32 7.46
N PRO A 33 8.57 9.98 7.49
CA PRO A 33 9.23 10.36 8.75
C PRO A 33 8.40 11.29 9.63
N ARG A 34 7.38 11.95 9.07
CA ARG A 34 6.52 12.91 9.77
C ARG A 34 5.19 12.29 10.21
N LEU A 35 4.95 11.02 9.90
CA LEU A 35 3.73 10.29 10.25
C LEU A 35 3.93 9.48 11.53
N ALA A 36 2.83 9.17 12.20
CA ALA A 36 2.82 8.34 13.41
C ALA A 36 3.28 6.88 13.21
N ILE A 37 3.57 6.48 11.97
CA ILE A 37 4.00 5.13 11.58
C ILE A 37 5.44 5.12 11.05
N ALA A 38 6.20 6.20 11.26
CA ALA A 38 7.54 6.39 10.70
C ALA A 38 8.49 5.23 11.04
N ASP A 39 8.50 4.79 12.29
CA ASP A 39 9.32 3.69 12.82
C ASP A 39 8.92 2.31 12.28
N ARG A 40 7.74 2.20 11.68
CA ARG A 40 7.19 0.97 11.11
C ARG A 40 7.35 0.90 9.60
N CYS A 41 7.84 1.96 8.96
CA CYS A 41 7.87 2.09 7.51
C CYS A 41 9.30 2.15 6.99
N THR A 42 9.57 1.47 5.88
CA THR A 42 10.84 1.56 5.16
C THR A 42 10.60 1.51 3.66
N LEU A 43 11.23 2.39 2.90
CA LEU A 43 11.16 2.37 1.44
C LEU A 43 12.33 1.55 0.89
N GLU A 44 12.04 0.48 0.17
CA GLU A 44 13.04 -0.39 -0.44
C GLU A 44 12.65 -0.72 -1.89
N GLY A 45 13.52 -0.35 -2.83
CA GLY A 45 13.26 -0.47 -4.26
C GLY A 45 11.91 0.16 -4.65
N ARG A 46 11.00 -0.70 -5.16
CA ARG A 46 9.65 -0.35 -5.64
C ARG A 46 8.54 -0.56 -4.61
N PHE A 47 8.90 -0.77 -3.34
CA PHE A 47 7.94 -1.07 -2.28
C PHE A 47 8.09 -0.14 -1.08
N LEU A 48 6.96 0.14 -0.44
CA LEU A 48 6.88 0.62 0.93
C LEU A 48 6.65 -0.59 1.85
N HIS A 49 7.64 -0.92 2.66
CA HIS A 49 7.54 -1.95 3.69
C HIS A 49 6.88 -1.35 4.92
N VAL A 50 5.90 -2.06 5.48
CA VAL A 50 5.14 -1.66 6.66
C VAL A 50 5.12 -2.82 7.64
N LYS A 51 5.69 -2.61 8.83
CA LYS A 51 5.67 -3.58 9.92
C LYS A 51 4.40 -3.40 10.74
N GLY A 52 3.49 -4.38 10.65
CA GLY A 52 2.36 -4.52 11.58
C GLY A 52 2.73 -5.40 12.77
N GLU A 53 1.74 -5.69 13.61
CA GLU A 53 1.89 -6.60 14.75
C GLU A 53 1.61 -8.05 14.35
N ARG A 54 0.74 -8.28 13.34
CA ARG A 54 0.42 -9.63 12.83
C ARG A 54 1.37 -10.06 11.72
N HIS A 55 1.61 -9.18 10.74
CA HIS A 55 2.48 -9.46 9.60
C HIS A 55 3.32 -8.25 9.19
N THR A 56 4.30 -8.50 8.33
CA THR A 56 5.01 -7.44 7.59
C THR A 56 4.50 -7.38 6.16
N TYR A 57 4.20 -6.18 5.70
CA TYR A 57 3.54 -5.91 4.43
C TYR A 57 4.46 -5.15 3.48
N LYS A 58 4.36 -5.41 2.19
CA LYS A 58 5.03 -4.65 1.12
C LYS A 58 3.98 -4.04 0.21
N ILE A 59 3.89 -2.73 0.19
CA ILE A 59 2.95 -1.98 -0.65
C ILE A 59 3.69 -1.52 -1.90
N HIS A 60 3.24 -1.95 -3.08
CA HIS A 60 3.86 -1.58 -4.33
C HIS A 60 3.59 -0.13 -4.68
N LEU A 61 4.64 0.63 -4.98
CA LEU A 61 4.53 2.08 -5.15
C LEU A 61 3.77 2.49 -6.42
N ARG A 62 3.73 1.65 -7.47
CA ARG A 62 3.00 1.97 -8.70
C ARG A 62 1.52 1.59 -8.65
N SER A 63 1.19 0.41 -8.14
CA SER A 63 -0.19 -0.14 -8.15
C SER A 63 -0.93 0.03 -6.82
N GLY A 64 -0.22 0.18 -5.71
CA GLY A 64 -0.80 0.13 -4.36
C GLY A 64 -1.17 -1.28 -3.89
N ASN A 65 -0.74 -2.32 -4.60
CA ASN A 65 -0.97 -3.71 -4.24
C ASN A 65 -0.12 -4.14 -3.05
N ILE A 66 -0.61 -5.08 -2.25
CA ILE A 66 0.03 -5.49 -1.00
C ILE A 66 0.46 -6.95 -1.08
N LEU A 67 1.68 -7.22 -0.65
CA LEU A 67 2.22 -8.56 -0.41
C LEU A 67 2.55 -8.72 1.07
N MET A 68 2.34 -9.91 1.62
CA MET A 68 2.66 -10.27 3.01
C MET A 68 3.90 -11.16 3.07
N THR A 69 4.87 -10.76 3.87
CA THR A 69 6.10 -11.52 4.14
C THR A 69 5.82 -12.63 5.15
N PRO A 70 6.45 -13.83 5.06
CA PRO A 70 7.58 -14.19 4.19
C PRO A 70 7.24 -14.75 2.81
N ASN A 71 5.99 -15.12 2.54
CA ASN A 71 5.65 -15.91 1.34
C ASN A 71 5.18 -15.06 0.15
N ASP A 72 5.23 -13.74 0.27
CA ASP A 72 4.65 -12.79 -0.70
C ASP A 72 3.20 -13.11 -1.04
N GLN A 73 2.42 -13.49 -0.02
CA GLN A 73 1.00 -13.74 -0.18
C GLN A 73 0.28 -12.41 -0.46
N TYR A 74 -0.54 -12.40 -1.51
CA TYR A 74 -1.28 -11.22 -1.89
C TYR A 74 -2.38 -10.89 -0.88
N LEU A 75 -2.47 -9.63 -0.47
CA LEU A 75 -3.54 -9.11 0.37
C LEU A 75 -4.39 -8.11 -0.43
N CYS A 76 -5.64 -8.48 -0.69
CA CYS A 76 -6.57 -7.62 -1.41
C CYS A 76 -7.32 -6.71 -0.44
N ILE A 77 -7.03 -5.41 -0.49
CA ILE A 77 -7.76 -4.38 0.24
C ILE A 77 -8.32 -3.38 -0.77
N VAL A 78 -9.64 -3.38 -0.89
CA VAL A 78 -10.40 -2.50 -1.77
C VAL A 78 -10.83 -1.28 -0.95
N PRO A 79 -10.52 -0.05 -1.39
CA PRO A 79 -11.08 1.14 -0.77
C PRO A 79 -12.61 1.09 -0.82
N LYS A 80 -13.30 1.28 0.31
CA LYS A 80 -14.74 1.55 0.28
C LYS A 80 -14.94 2.82 -0.56
N SER A 81 -15.86 2.77 -1.53
CA SER A 81 -16.08 3.81 -2.53
C SER A 81 -15.93 5.20 -1.94
N ALA A 82 -15.06 6.02 -2.53
CA ALA A 82 -14.75 7.35 -2.01
C ALA A 82 -16.06 8.13 -1.78
N PRO A 83 -16.33 8.65 -0.57
CA PRO A 83 -17.49 9.51 -0.38
C PRO A 83 -17.33 10.76 -1.26
N THR A 84 -18.44 11.27 -1.79
CA THR A 84 -18.57 12.49 -2.61
C THR A 84 -18.11 13.77 -1.90
N TYR A 85 -17.57 13.68 -0.68
CA TYR A 85 -17.10 14.82 0.09
C TYR A 85 -15.63 15.15 -0.25
N PRO A 86 -15.30 16.44 -0.45
CA PRO A 86 -13.92 16.87 -0.62
C PRO A 86 -13.13 16.43 0.60
N GLN A 87 -12.10 15.61 0.39
CA GLN A 87 -11.25 15.11 1.47
C GLN A 87 -10.62 16.33 2.17
N THR A 88 -11.05 16.59 3.39
CA THR A 88 -10.51 17.63 4.27
C THR A 88 -9.13 17.20 4.74
N GLY A 89 -8.15 17.45 3.87
CA GLY A 89 -6.74 17.22 4.13
C GLY A 89 -5.98 17.62 2.88
N TYR A 90 -5.39 18.81 2.91
CA TYR A 90 -4.42 19.28 1.93
C TYR A 90 -3.19 18.36 1.97
N LEU A 91 -3.32 17.21 1.34
CA LEU A 91 -2.20 16.43 0.87
C LEU A 91 -1.62 17.22 -0.31
N PRO A 92 -0.29 17.46 -0.37
CA PRO A 92 0.34 18.32 -1.38
C PRO A 92 0.29 17.74 -2.81
N TYR A 93 -0.53 16.73 -3.06
CA TYR A 93 -0.71 16.04 -4.32
C TYR A 93 -2.19 16.03 -4.70
N GLU A 94 -2.77 17.19 -4.98
CA GLU A 94 -4.06 17.23 -5.67
C GLU A 94 -3.93 16.46 -7.00
N GLY A 95 -4.41 15.23 -7.05
CA GLY A 95 -4.44 14.39 -8.26
C GLY A 95 -3.86 12.97 -8.12
N ASP A 96 -2.96 12.69 -7.16
CA ASP A 96 -2.38 11.35 -7.01
C ASP A 96 -3.21 10.45 -6.08
N ARG A 97 -4.30 9.89 -6.62
CA ARG A 97 -5.17 8.96 -5.89
C ARG A 97 -4.43 7.73 -5.38
N THR A 98 -3.40 7.26 -6.10
CA THR A 98 -2.65 6.07 -5.71
C THR A 98 -1.80 6.34 -4.48
N LEU A 99 -1.19 7.52 -4.35
CA LEU A 99 -0.46 7.92 -3.15
C LEU A 99 -1.38 7.95 -1.92
N ALA A 100 -2.60 8.49 -2.05
CA ALA A 100 -3.60 8.45 -0.97
C ALA A 100 -3.96 7.02 -0.59
N VAL A 101 -4.18 6.14 -1.57
CA VAL A 101 -4.48 4.72 -1.31
C VAL A 101 -3.31 4.03 -0.60
N ILE A 102 -2.07 4.29 -1.00
CA ILE A 102 -0.86 3.72 -0.37
C ILE A 102 -0.76 4.18 1.09
N LEU A 103 -0.93 5.48 1.37
CA LEU A 103 -0.86 6.02 2.72
C LEU A 103 -1.98 5.47 3.61
N SER A 104 -3.21 5.40 3.11
CA SER A 104 -4.33 4.82 3.86
C SER A 104 -4.09 3.35 4.21
N LYS A 105 -3.56 2.57 3.26
CA LYS A 105 -3.16 1.17 3.50
C LYS A 105 -2.03 1.09 4.53
N ALA A 106 -0.99 1.90 4.40
CA ALA A 106 0.14 1.90 5.35
C ALA A 106 -0.31 2.20 6.78
N MET A 107 -1.16 3.22 6.96
CA MET A 107 -1.70 3.60 8.28
C MET A 107 -2.56 2.49 8.91
N MET A 108 -3.36 1.81 8.08
CA MET A 108 -4.19 0.68 8.54
C MET A 108 -3.32 -0.54 8.91
N LEU A 109 -2.39 -0.93 8.04
CA LEU A 109 -1.54 -2.11 8.20
C LEU A 109 -0.52 -1.96 9.33
N ALA A 110 -0.04 -0.73 9.57
CA ALA A 110 0.79 -0.43 10.72
C ALA A 110 0.04 -0.67 12.06
N LYS A 111 -1.30 -0.74 12.06
CA LYS A 111 -2.15 -1.05 13.22
C LYS A 111 -3.07 -2.24 12.92
N ASP A 112 -2.52 -3.29 12.32
CA ASP A 112 -3.27 -4.45 11.82
C ASP A 112 -4.06 -5.22 12.89
N THR A 113 -3.70 -5.12 14.18
CA THR A 113 -4.51 -5.65 15.29
C THR A 113 -5.88 -4.99 15.42
N GLY A 114 -6.02 -3.74 14.95
CA GLY A 114 -7.28 -3.00 14.91
C GLY A 114 -8.15 -3.30 13.68
N ILE A 115 -7.69 -4.16 12.75
CA ILE A 115 -8.49 -4.56 11.60
C ILE A 115 -9.60 -5.52 12.08
N THR A 116 -10.85 -5.11 11.85
CA THR A 116 -12.05 -5.88 12.21
C THR A 116 -12.82 -6.38 11.00
N ASP A 117 -12.46 -5.93 9.79
CA ASP A 117 -13.15 -6.33 8.56
C ASP A 117 -12.90 -7.83 8.28
N PRO A 118 -13.94 -8.68 8.28
CA PRO A 118 -13.79 -10.12 8.15
C PRO A 118 -13.19 -10.54 6.81
N THR A 119 -13.35 -9.72 5.75
CA THR A 119 -12.78 -10.01 4.43
C THR A 119 -11.27 -9.79 4.39
N ILE A 120 -10.75 -8.88 5.20
CA ILE A 120 -9.32 -8.67 5.36
C ILE A 120 -8.76 -9.71 6.32
N LEU A 121 -9.45 -9.95 7.43
CA LEU A 121 -9.03 -10.91 8.45
C LEU A 121 -8.90 -12.35 7.93
N SER A 122 -9.72 -12.77 6.97
CA SER A 122 -9.60 -14.10 6.37
C SER A 122 -8.39 -14.25 5.43
N GLN A 123 -7.72 -13.15 5.07
CA GLN A 123 -6.57 -13.12 4.18
C GLN A 123 -5.23 -12.98 4.92
N LEU A 124 -5.24 -12.45 6.16
CA LEU A 124 -4.07 -12.32 7.04
C LEU A 124 -3.69 -13.69 7.62
#